data_AF-A0AAD6U1V6-F1
#
_entry.id   AF-A0AAD6U1V6-F1
#
_cell.length_a   1.000
_cell.length_b   1.000
_cell.length_c   1.000
_cell.angle_alpha   90.00
_cell.angle_beta   90.00
_cell.angle_gamma   90.00
#
_symmetry.space_group_name_H-M   'P 1'
#
loop_
_entity.id
_entity.type
_entity.pdbx_description
1 polymer ?
#
loop_
_entity_poly.entity_id
_entity_poly.type
_entity_poly.pdbx_seq_one_letter_code
_entity_poly.pdbx_strand_id
1 'polypeptide(L)'
;MTSASTPQDLKVGLTCLSSSIRAVMLSWYGVQKTSCQSSLLRNSVTPLRNYLQTQWTDILGFLQMCYNFGADAVLWQKAVETGSETGPLLEDLAFSSDELVKKCEDLIRQSDSNMECLSSITPQLSELFRASRANTASGLYSYLEKLPRTISFLGRASFSDGLVAIRDTESGLAEIRTSLCMMHQFWIVVSETCHSFMKVDAHVPLELVQQVGETWKQYQQHVVGGKVSIAQSLDALSVEPAPIIRRQPRRRGSSKSDASIPASPSIVPRRMSNLGDGGVLNACWGWRR
;
A
#
# COMPACT_ATOMS: atom_id res chain seq x y z
N MET A 1 18.05 -13.86 -34.95
CA MET A 1 18.55 -13.16 -33.75
C MET A 1 17.85 -11.81 -33.66
N THR A 2 16.58 -11.84 -33.25
CA THR A 2 15.80 -10.63 -32.97
C THR A 2 16.16 -10.16 -31.57
N SER A 3 16.33 -8.85 -31.41
CA SER A 3 16.66 -8.20 -30.15
C SER A 3 15.61 -8.53 -29.08
N ALA A 4 15.89 -9.50 -28.23
CA ALA A 4 15.09 -9.79 -27.06
C ALA A 4 15.17 -8.57 -26.15
N SER A 5 14.06 -7.81 -26.06
CA SER A 5 13.85 -6.87 -24.96
C SER A 5 14.19 -7.60 -23.68
N THR A 6 15.18 -7.10 -22.95
CA THR A 6 15.62 -7.71 -21.70
C THR A 6 14.38 -7.89 -20.82
N PRO A 7 14.06 -9.11 -20.35
CA PRO A 7 12.89 -9.32 -19.51
C PRO A 7 12.91 -8.32 -18.37
N GLN A 8 11.84 -7.55 -18.20
CA GLN A 8 11.73 -6.62 -17.09
C GLN A 8 11.87 -7.43 -15.79
N ASP A 9 12.85 -7.05 -14.98
CA ASP A 9 13.22 -7.78 -13.77
C ASP A 9 12.07 -7.77 -12.77
N LEU A 10 11.59 -8.97 -12.38
CA LEU A 10 10.54 -9.18 -11.37
C LEU A 10 10.84 -8.39 -10.09
N LYS A 11 12.12 -8.29 -9.71
CA LYS A 11 12.58 -7.51 -8.56
C LYS A 11 12.19 -6.03 -8.66
N VAL A 12 12.32 -5.43 -9.84
CA VAL A 12 11.97 -4.02 -10.06
C VAL A 12 10.47 -3.84 -9.89
N GLY A 13 9.66 -4.70 -10.53
CA GLY A 13 8.21 -4.70 -10.38
C GLY A 13 7.76 -4.83 -8.93
N LEU A 14 8.33 -5.77 -8.17
CA LEU A 14 8.03 -5.98 -6.75
C LEU A 14 8.42 -4.80 -5.85
N THR A 15 9.58 -4.21 -6.10
CA THR A 15 10.08 -3.07 -5.33
C THR A 15 9.18 -1.86 -5.54
N CYS A 16 8.87 -1.55 -6.80
CA CYS A 16 7.95 -0.47 -7.18
C CYS A 16 6.53 -0.72 -6.63
N LEU A 17 6.02 -1.94 -6.71
CA LEU A 17 4.71 -2.29 -6.17
C LEU A 17 4.64 -2.04 -4.66
N SER A 18 5.66 -2.48 -3.92
CA SER A 18 5.73 -2.34 -2.47
C SER A 18 5.83 -0.87 -2.03
N SER A 19 6.65 -0.07 -2.73
CA SER A 19 6.77 1.37 -2.45
C SER A 19 5.48 2.12 -2.78
N SER A 20 4.82 1.78 -3.89
CA SER A 20 3.59 2.43 -4.33
C SER A 20 2.44 2.14 -3.38
N ILE A 21 2.26 0.88 -2.94
CA ILE A 21 1.26 0.51 -1.92
C ILE A 21 1.49 1.28 -0.63
N ARG A 22 2.75 1.39 -0.18
CA ARG A 22 3.08 2.19 1.00
C ARG A 22 2.76 3.67 0.82
N ALA A 23 3.03 4.24 -0.36
CA ALA A 23 2.71 5.63 -0.68
C ALA A 23 1.19 5.89 -0.69
N VAL A 24 0.42 4.97 -1.29
CA VAL A 24 -1.05 4.99 -1.26
C VAL A 24 -1.54 4.90 0.18
N MET A 25 -1.02 3.99 1.01
CA MET A 25 -1.41 3.88 2.42
C MET A 25 -1.19 5.20 3.19
N LEU A 26 -0.01 5.81 3.04
CA LEU A 26 0.34 7.05 3.75
C LEU A 26 -0.50 8.24 3.30
N SER A 27 -0.69 8.41 1.98
CA SER A 27 -1.52 9.48 1.43
C SER A 27 -3.00 9.27 1.81
N TRP A 28 -3.50 8.04 1.72
CA TRP A 28 -4.85 7.70 2.10
C TRP A 28 -5.14 7.93 3.59
N TYR A 29 -4.18 7.65 4.47
CA TYR A 29 -4.29 8.02 5.88
C TYR A 29 -4.48 9.54 6.05
N GLY A 30 -3.79 10.35 5.23
CA GLY A 30 -4.02 11.79 5.15
C GLY A 30 -5.47 12.14 4.80
N VAL A 31 -6.02 11.51 3.75
CA VAL A 31 -7.43 11.65 3.36
C VAL A 31 -8.35 11.27 4.53
N GLN A 32 -8.17 10.08 5.12
CA GLN A 32 -9.02 9.61 6.22
C GLN A 32 -8.97 10.51 7.46
N LYS A 33 -7.78 10.97 7.86
CA LYS A 33 -7.62 11.87 9.00
C LYS A 33 -8.42 13.16 8.83
N THR A 34 -8.48 13.70 7.61
CA THR A 34 -9.32 14.87 7.30
C THR A 34 -10.80 14.52 7.27
N SER A 35 -11.16 13.34 6.76
CA SER A 35 -12.55 12.85 6.66
C SER A 35 -13.16 12.47 8.01
N CYS A 36 -12.39 12.07 9.02
CA CYS A 36 -12.91 11.69 10.34
C CYS A 36 -13.71 12.81 11.04
N GLN A 37 -13.53 14.07 10.63
CA GLN A 37 -14.25 15.22 11.15
C GLN A 37 -15.67 15.38 10.58
N SER A 38 -16.03 14.64 9.51
CA SER A 38 -17.33 14.71 8.85
C SER A 38 -17.87 13.31 8.53
N SER A 39 -19.07 12.99 9.01
CA SER A 39 -19.74 11.71 8.69
C SER A 39 -19.99 11.56 7.19
N LEU A 40 -20.28 12.66 6.48
CA LEU A 40 -20.49 12.68 5.04
C LEU A 40 -19.21 12.30 4.29
N LEU A 41 -18.07 12.92 4.64
CA LEU A 41 -16.77 12.58 4.05
C LEU A 41 -16.37 11.14 4.36
N ARG A 42 -16.60 10.69 5.59
CA ARG A 42 -16.31 9.31 6.00
C ARG A 42 -17.06 8.31 5.13
N ASN A 43 -18.36 8.50 4.92
CA ASN A 43 -19.17 7.61 4.10
C ASN A 43 -18.71 7.58 2.64
N SER A 44 -18.23 8.71 2.10
CA SER A 44 -17.69 8.78 0.73
C SER A 44 -16.35 8.05 0.56
N VAL A 45 -15.53 7.93 1.60
CA VAL A 45 -14.20 7.29 1.51
C VAL A 45 -14.18 5.81 1.90
N THR A 46 -15.16 5.35 2.68
CA THR A 46 -15.24 3.94 3.11
C THR A 46 -15.25 2.93 1.95
N PRO A 47 -16.00 3.13 0.84
CA PRO A 47 -15.97 2.19 -0.28
C PRO A 47 -14.57 2.01 -0.86
N LEU A 48 -13.85 3.10 -1.12
CA LEU A 48 -12.49 3.04 -1.66
C LEU A 48 -11.52 2.34 -0.69
N ARG A 49 -11.66 2.56 0.62
CA ARG A 49 -10.87 1.81 1.62
C ARG A 49 -11.10 0.30 1.49
N ASN A 50 -12.35 -0.14 1.39
CA ASN A 50 -12.68 -1.56 1.25
C ASN A 50 -12.11 -2.14 -0.05
N TYR A 51 -12.18 -1.38 -1.15
CA TYR A 51 -11.58 -1.78 -2.42
C TYR A 51 -10.06 -1.94 -2.34
N LEU A 52 -9.37 -0.99 -1.69
CA LEU A 52 -7.92 -1.09 -1.46
C LEU A 52 -7.57 -2.30 -0.60
N GLN A 53 -8.33 -2.59 0.46
CA GLN A 53 -8.12 -3.76 1.30
C GLN A 53 -8.28 -5.07 0.52
N THR A 54 -9.33 -5.19 -0.30
CA THR A 54 -9.54 -6.37 -1.15
C THR A 54 -8.40 -6.53 -2.15
N GLN A 55 -8.05 -5.47 -2.88
CA GLN A 55 -6.98 -5.52 -3.86
C GLN A 55 -5.64 -5.92 -3.22
N TRP A 56 -5.29 -5.34 -2.08
CA TRP A 56 -4.01 -5.66 -1.43
C TRP A 56 -3.97 -7.07 -0.84
N THR A 57 -5.12 -7.59 -0.40
CA THR A 57 -5.26 -9.00 -0.02
C THR A 57 -5.03 -9.92 -1.21
N ASP A 58 -5.63 -9.60 -2.37
CA ASP A 58 -5.41 -10.33 -3.61
C ASP A 58 -3.96 -10.27 -4.10
N ILE A 59 -3.29 -9.12 -3.94
CA ILE A 59 -1.87 -8.96 -4.23
C ILE A 59 -1.03 -9.87 -3.33
N LEU A 60 -1.35 -9.97 -2.04
CA LEU A 60 -0.65 -10.90 -1.13
C LEU A 60 -0.83 -12.36 -1.56
N GLY A 61 -2.02 -12.73 -2.03
CA GLY A 61 -2.30 -14.05 -2.61
C GLY A 61 -1.46 -14.31 -3.86
N PHE A 62 -1.39 -13.34 -4.77
CA PHE A 62 -0.55 -13.41 -5.97
C PHE A 62 0.95 -13.55 -5.62
N LEU A 63 1.45 -12.81 -4.63
CA LEU A 63 2.83 -12.95 -4.18
C LEU A 63 3.11 -14.30 -3.53
N GLN A 64 2.11 -14.93 -2.88
CA GLN A 64 2.25 -16.31 -2.42
C GLN A 64 2.40 -17.28 -3.60
N MET A 65 1.63 -17.09 -4.68
CA MET A 65 1.78 -17.89 -5.90
C MET A 65 3.18 -17.71 -6.52
N CYS A 66 3.69 -16.47 -6.59
CA CYS A 66 5.04 -16.18 -7.07
C CYS A 66 6.12 -16.91 -6.25
N TYR A 67 5.95 -16.94 -4.92
CA TYR A 67 6.87 -17.64 -4.03
C TYR A 67 6.86 -19.16 -4.26
N ASN A 68 5.66 -19.74 -4.42
CA ASN A 68 5.48 -21.17 -4.68
C ASN A 68 6.11 -21.56 -6.01
N PHE A 69 5.86 -20.79 -7.08
CA PHE A 69 6.51 -20.98 -8.38
C PHE A 69 8.04 -21.00 -8.25
N GLY A 70 8.62 -20.05 -7.50
CA GLY A 70 10.06 -20.05 -7.26
C GLY A 70 10.56 -21.28 -6.51
N ALA A 71 9.74 -21.89 -5.65
CA ALA A 71 10.10 -23.12 -4.95
C ALA A 71 10.09 -24.30 -5.91
N ASP A 72 9.07 -24.38 -6.77
CA ASP A 72 8.93 -25.42 -7.78
C ASP A 72 10.06 -25.33 -8.82
N ALA A 73 10.48 -24.11 -9.19
CA ALA A 73 11.61 -23.90 -10.08
C ALA A 73 12.94 -24.42 -9.48
N VAL A 74 13.11 -24.30 -8.16
CA VAL A 74 14.27 -24.86 -7.44
C VAL A 74 14.17 -26.40 -7.32
N LEU A 75 12.96 -26.95 -7.21
CA LEU A 75 12.76 -28.41 -7.26
C LEU A 75 13.08 -28.96 -8.65
N TRP A 76 12.62 -28.29 -9.70
CA TRP A 76 12.96 -28.61 -11.08
C TRP A 76 14.47 -28.54 -11.32
N GLN A 77 15.17 -27.51 -10.82
CA GLN A 77 16.63 -27.43 -10.88
C GLN A 77 17.28 -28.69 -10.30
N LYS A 78 16.87 -29.09 -9.09
CA LYS A 78 17.44 -30.27 -8.42
C LYS A 78 17.17 -31.55 -9.20
N ALA A 79 15.98 -31.69 -9.79
CA ALA A 79 15.63 -32.85 -10.60
C ALA A 79 16.53 -32.96 -11.85
N VAL A 80 16.82 -31.84 -12.50
CA VAL A 80 17.79 -31.80 -13.62
C VAL A 80 19.19 -32.20 -13.14
N GLU A 81 19.65 -31.65 -12.02
CA GLU A 81 20.97 -31.96 -11.43
C GLU A 81 21.14 -33.44 -11.08
N THR A 82 20.07 -34.10 -10.62
CA THR A 82 20.09 -35.52 -10.25
C THR A 82 19.73 -36.46 -11.40
N GLY A 83 19.46 -35.95 -12.60
CA GLY A 83 19.02 -36.75 -13.75
C GLY A 83 17.67 -37.43 -13.52
N SER A 84 16.81 -36.85 -12.68
CA SER A 84 15.45 -37.33 -12.41
C SER A 84 14.49 -36.88 -13.52
N GLU A 85 13.26 -37.42 -13.50
CA GLU A 85 12.25 -37.06 -14.48
C GLU A 85 11.79 -35.60 -14.29
N THR A 86 12.06 -34.75 -15.28
CA THR A 86 11.81 -33.30 -15.21
C THR A 86 10.54 -32.87 -15.92
N GLY A 87 9.93 -33.75 -16.74
CA GLY A 87 8.74 -33.46 -17.54
C GLY A 87 7.55 -32.98 -16.70
N PRO A 88 7.10 -33.76 -15.70
CA PRO A 88 5.97 -33.37 -14.85
C PRO A 88 6.21 -32.05 -14.10
N LEU A 89 7.43 -31.82 -13.61
CA LEU A 89 7.77 -30.56 -12.92
C LEU A 89 7.73 -29.35 -13.86
N LEU A 90 8.14 -29.53 -15.12
CA LEU A 90 8.07 -28.47 -16.12
C LEU A 90 6.63 -28.18 -16.55
N GLU A 91 5.78 -29.21 -16.62
CA GLU A 91 4.33 -29.07 -16.83
C GLU A 91 3.67 -28.27 -15.71
N ASP A 92 3.98 -28.60 -14.45
CA ASP A 92 3.47 -27.88 -13.27
C ASP A 92 3.94 -26.40 -13.27
N LEU A 93 5.18 -26.15 -13.67
CA LEU A 93 5.70 -24.78 -13.83
C LEU A 93 4.97 -24.03 -14.95
N ALA A 94 4.79 -24.65 -16.12
CA ALA A 94 4.06 -24.04 -17.23
C ALA A 94 2.63 -23.67 -16.80
N PHE A 95 1.91 -24.60 -16.18
CA PHE A 95 0.57 -24.36 -15.64
C PHE A 95 0.56 -23.21 -14.62
N SER A 96 1.47 -23.25 -13.64
CA SER A 96 1.56 -22.24 -12.58
C SER A 96 1.86 -20.85 -13.14
N SER A 97 2.72 -20.75 -14.17
CA SER A 97 3.01 -19.48 -14.84
C SER A 97 1.79 -18.91 -15.58
N ASP A 98 0.96 -19.76 -16.20
CA ASP A 98 -0.28 -19.34 -16.86
C ASP A 98 -1.31 -18.82 -15.83
N GLU A 99 -1.40 -19.45 -14.67
CA GLU A 99 -2.24 -18.96 -13.57
C GLU A 99 -1.75 -17.61 -13.04
N LEU A 100 -0.44 -17.42 -12.94
CA LEU A 100 0.16 -16.14 -12.54
C LEU A 100 -0.13 -15.02 -13.53
N VAL A 101 -0.07 -15.30 -14.85
CA VAL A 101 -0.48 -14.35 -15.89
C VAL A 101 -1.93 -13.92 -15.67
N LYS A 102 -2.86 -14.89 -15.56
CA LYS A 102 -4.30 -14.62 -15.35
C LYS A 102 -4.57 -13.83 -14.08
N LYS A 103 -3.94 -14.22 -12.96
CA LYS A 103 -4.11 -13.51 -11.68
C LYS A 103 -3.57 -12.09 -11.76
N CYS A 104 -2.48 -11.86 -12.49
CA CYS A 104 -1.95 -10.52 -12.70
C CYS A 104 -2.90 -9.65 -13.55
N GLU A 105 -3.54 -10.21 -14.57
CA GLU A 105 -4.59 -9.51 -15.35
C GLU A 105 -5.80 -9.13 -14.49
N ASP A 106 -6.24 -10.04 -13.61
CA ASP A 106 -7.31 -9.76 -12.65
C ASP A 106 -6.94 -8.58 -11.75
N LEU A 107 -5.71 -8.55 -11.23
CA LEU A 107 -5.20 -7.48 -10.39
C LEU A 107 -5.10 -6.13 -11.13
N ILE A 108 -4.71 -6.15 -12.41
CA ILE A 108 -4.70 -4.94 -13.26
C ILE A 108 -6.13 -4.41 -13.42
N ARG A 109 -7.09 -5.28 -13.75
CA ARG A 109 -8.51 -4.89 -13.88
C ARG A 109 -9.07 -4.32 -12.58
N GLN A 110 -8.75 -4.93 -11.43
CA GLN A 110 -9.09 -4.38 -10.12
C GLN A 110 -8.47 -3.00 -9.89
N SER A 111 -7.21 -2.79 -10.31
CA SER A 111 -6.54 -1.50 -10.20
C SER A 111 -7.24 -0.42 -11.02
N ASP A 112 -7.70 -0.76 -12.23
CA ASP A 112 -8.46 0.15 -13.08
C ASP A 112 -9.80 0.52 -12.41
N SER A 113 -10.53 -0.45 -11.85
CA SER A 113 -11.76 -0.19 -11.09
C SER A 113 -11.53 0.70 -9.86
N ASN A 114 -10.40 0.54 -9.17
CA ASN A 114 -10.03 1.39 -8.03
C ASN A 114 -9.76 2.84 -8.44
N MET A 115 -9.09 3.03 -9.59
CA MET A 115 -8.87 4.35 -10.19
C MET A 115 -10.16 5.02 -10.63
N GLU A 116 -11.09 4.28 -11.23
CA GLU A 116 -12.43 4.77 -11.58
C GLU A 116 -13.22 5.18 -10.33
N CYS A 117 -13.19 4.34 -9.28
CA CYS A 117 -13.83 4.66 -8.01
C CYS A 117 -13.27 5.94 -7.40
N LEU A 118 -11.94 6.08 -7.31
CA LEU A 118 -11.30 7.31 -6.83
C LEU A 118 -11.71 8.52 -7.68
N SER A 119 -11.67 8.39 -9.00
CA SER A 119 -12.04 9.45 -9.94
C SER A 119 -13.49 9.90 -9.75
N SER A 120 -14.40 8.98 -9.43
CA SER A 120 -15.81 9.30 -9.17
C SER A 120 -16.04 10.12 -7.89
N ILE A 121 -15.21 9.91 -6.86
CA ILE A 121 -15.34 10.61 -5.57
C ILE A 121 -14.47 11.87 -5.48
N THR A 122 -13.40 11.96 -6.27
CA THR A 122 -12.45 13.08 -6.26
C THR A 122 -13.11 14.46 -6.41
N PRO A 123 -14.09 14.68 -7.31
CA PRO A 123 -14.77 15.98 -7.43
C PRO A 123 -15.47 16.40 -6.14
N GLN A 124 -16.20 15.46 -5.51
CA GLN A 124 -16.94 15.71 -4.27
C GLN A 124 -15.98 16.00 -3.11
N LEU A 125 -14.93 15.20 -2.97
CA LEU A 125 -13.90 15.44 -1.96
C LEU A 125 -13.18 16.78 -2.19
N SER A 126 -12.89 17.11 -3.45
CA SER A 126 -12.23 18.36 -3.81
C SER A 126 -13.09 19.58 -3.50
N GLU A 127 -14.39 19.52 -3.81
CA GLU A 127 -15.33 20.58 -3.48
C GLU A 127 -15.45 20.76 -1.97
N LEU A 128 -15.56 19.65 -1.21
CA LEU A 128 -15.63 19.69 0.24
C LEU A 128 -14.35 20.25 0.87
N PHE A 129 -13.18 19.87 0.37
CA PHE A 129 -11.90 20.45 0.82
C PHE A 129 -11.76 21.92 0.46
N ARG A 130 -12.20 22.35 -0.73
CA ARG A 130 -12.22 23.76 -1.14
C ARG A 130 -13.21 24.59 -0.31
N ALA A 131 -14.42 24.08 -0.09
CA ALA A 131 -15.46 24.72 0.73
C ALA A 131 -14.98 24.88 2.18
N SER A 132 -14.30 23.87 2.72
CA SER A 132 -13.67 23.95 4.04
C SER A 132 -12.58 25.02 4.12
N ARG A 133 -11.78 25.17 3.06
CA ARG A 133 -10.76 26.24 2.94
C ARG A 133 -11.36 27.63 2.76
N ALA A 134 -12.46 27.75 2.01
CA ALA A 134 -13.14 28.99 1.66
C ALA A 134 -13.98 29.61 2.79
N ASN A 135 -14.08 28.96 3.95
CA ASN A 135 -14.72 29.52 5.17
C ASN A 135 -13.93 30.67 5.83
N THR A 136 -13.40 31.58 5.00
CA THR A 136 -13.42 33.03 5.20
C THR A 136 -14.77 33.59 4.72
N ALA A 137 -15.74 33.65 5.64
CA ALA A 137 -16.91 34.54 5.68
C ALA A 137 -17.71 34.78 4.37
N SER A 138 -18.84 34.07 4.22
CA SER A 138 -20.18 34.60 3.80
C SER A 138 -20.97 33.68 2.86
N GLY A 139 -20.33 32.87 2.01
CA GLY A 139 -21.03 32.12 0.95
C GLY A 139 -21.64 30.77 1.33
N LEU A 140 -21.21 30.15 2.43
CA LEU A 140 -21.63 28.79 2.81
C LEU A 140 -22.80 28.74 3.81
N TYR A 141 -23.34 29.88 4.21
CA TYR A 141 -24.39 29.94 5.24
C TYR A 141 -25.71 29.29 4.79
N SER A 142 -26.05 29.32 3.49
CA SER A 142 -27.31 28.73 3.00
C SER A 142 -27.26 27.20 2.86
N TYR A 143 -26.08 26.60 2.66
CA TYR A 143 -25.93 25.14 2.56
C TYR A 143 -25.56 24.49 3.91
N LEU A 144 -24.89 25.24 4.80
CA LEU A 144 -24.44 24.75 6.12
C LEU A 144 -25.40 25.05 7.28
N GLU A 145 -26.51 25.78 7.07
CA GLU A 145 -27.48 26.08 8.15
C GLU A 145 -28.13 24.83 8.77
N LYS A 146 -28.04 23.67 8.10
CA LYS A 146 -28.51 22.38 8.60
C LYS A 146 -27.46 21.55 9.36
N LEU A 147 -26.20 22.00 9.44
CA LEU A 147 -25.14 21.29 10.15
C LEU A 147 -24.79 21.99 11.47
N PRO A 148 -24.66 21.26 12.60
CA PRO A 148 -24.33 21.86 13.89
C PRO A 148 -23.07 22.73 13.82
N ARG A 149 -23.11 23.89 14.48
CA ARG A 149 -22.13 25.00 14.50
C ARG A 149 -20.69 24.65 14.91
N THR A 150 -20.31 23.38 14.98
CA THR A 150 -19.02 22.88 15.45
C THR A 150 -17.93 22.88 14.37
N ILE A 151 -18.28 23.12 13.09
CA ILE A 151 -17.36 22.99 11.93
C ILE A 151 -16.40 24.20 11.80
N SER A 152 -16.78 25.38 12.30
CA SER A 152 -16.06 26.64 12.01
C SER A 152 -14.69 26.78 12.69
N PHE A 153 -14.31 25.88 13.61
CA PHE A 153 -13.08 26.01 14.40
C PHE A 153 -12.02 24.90 14.15
N LEU A 154 -12.30 23.88 13.33
CA LEU A 154 -11.56 22.60 13.37
C LEU A 154 -10.50 22.30 12.30
N GLY A 155 -10.12 23.24 11.44
CA GLY A 155 -8.74 23.21 10.94
C GLY A 155 -8.49 23.69 9.53
N ARG A 156 -8.29 25.00 9.36
CA ARG A 156 -7.84 25.59 8.08
C ARG A 156 -6.49 25.04 7.58
N ALA A 157 -5.65 24.47 8.45
CA ALA A 157 -4.35 23.89 8.09
C ALA A 157 -4.43 22.40 7.69
N SER A 158 -5.46 21.66 8.12
CA SER A 158 -5.56 20.22 7.84
C SER A 158 -6.19 19.89 6.48
N PHE A 159 -6.75 20.86 5.76
CA PHE A 159 -7.46 20.62 4.49
C PHE A 159 -6.62 20.90 3.22
N SER A 160 -5.52 21.67 3.29
CA SER A 160 -4.56 21.77 2.16
C SER A 160 -3.92 20.41 1.85
N ASP A 161 -3.70 19.63 2.91
CA ASP A 161 -3.07 18.32 2.84
C ASP A 161 -4.01 17.28 2.22
N GLY A 162 -5.33 17.48 2.28
CA GLY A 162 -6.32 16.53 1.73
C GLY A 162 -6.33 16.47 0.20
N LEU A 163 -6.19 17.62 -0.48
CA LEU A 163 -6.11 17.66 -1.95
C LEU A 163 -4.79 17.07 -2.46
N VAL A 164 -3.69 17.37 -1.77
CA VAL A 164 -2.38 16.78 -2.06
C VAL A 164 -2.45 15.27 -1.84
N ALA A 165 -3.02 14.83 -0.73
CA ALA A 165 -3.20 13.42 -0.41
C ALA A 165 -4.04 12.67 -1.47
N ILE A 166 -5.14 13.25 -1.98
CA ILE A 166 -5.91 12.63 -3.07
C ILE A 166 -5.05 12.43 -4.32
N ARG A 167 -4.33 13.48 -4.75
CA ARG A 167 -3.48 13.40 -5.94
C ARG A 167 -2.35 12.40 -5.75
N ASP A 168 -1.75 12.36 -4.56
CA ASP A 168 -0.68 11.42 -4.25
C ASP A 168 -1.21 9.98 -4.17
N THR A 169 -2.45 9.78 -3.69
CA THR A 169 -3.17 8.49 -3.77
C THR A 169 -3.41 8.08 -5.21
N GLU A 170 -3.87 8.99 -6.06
CA GLU A 170 -4.09 8.76 -7.49
C GLU A 170 -2.79 8.36 -8.22
N SER A 171 -1.70 9.11 -7.98
CA SER A 171 -0.38 8.79 -8.51
C SER A 171 0.09 7.41 -8.05
N GLY A 172 -0.03 7.11 -6.75
CA GLY A 172 0.37 5.82 -6.21
C GLY A 172 -0.43 4.65 -6.78
N LEU A 173 -1.74 4.82 -7.03
CA LEU A 173 -2.56 3.79 -7.69
C LEU A 173 -2.15 3.57 -9.15
N ALA A 174 -1.79 4.64 -9.88
CA ALA A 174 -1.25 4.53 -11.23
C ALA A 174 0.11 3.80 -11.26
N GLU A 175 0.95 4.02 -10.25
CA GLU A 175 2.23 3.32 -10.10
C GLU A 175 2.04 1.83 -9.72
N ILE A 176 1.06 1.50 -8.88
CA ILE A 176 0.64 0.11 -8.61
C ILE A 176 0.27 -0.58 -9.92
N ARG A 177 -0.62 0.05 -10.71
CA ARG A 177 -1.05 -0.48 -12.01
C ARG A 177 0.15 -0.71 -12.94
N THR A 178 1.05 0.26 -13.04
CA THR A 178 2.26 0.16 -13.87
C THR A 178 3.13 -1.02 -13.42
N SER A 179 3.34 -1.18 -12.12
CA SER A 179 4.10 -2.28 -11.55
C SER A 179 3.48 -3.64 -11.85
N LEU A 180 2.14 -3.75 -11.76
CA LEU A 180 1.42 -4.98 -12.13
C LEU A 180 1.53 -5.28 -13.63
N CYS A 181 1.48 -4.27 -14.51
CA CYS A 181 1.73 -4.47 -15.94
C CYS A 181 3.14 -4.99 -16.23
N MET A 182 4.17 -4.47 -15.53
CA MET A 182 5.54 -4.99 -15.67
C MET A 182 5.62 -6.46 -15.24
N MET A 183 4.99 -6.81 -14.12
CA MET A 183 4.96 -8.20 -13.62
C MET A 183 4.19 -9.12 -14.56
N HIS A 184 3.10 -8.64 -15.18
CA HIS A 184 2.35 -9.40 -16.20
C HIS A 184 3.22 -9.73 -17.41
N GLN A 185 3.96 -8.75 -17.94
CA GLN A 185 4.89 -8.99 -19.05
C GLN A 185 6.00 -9.98 -18.68
N PHE A 186 6.53 -9.88 -17.47
CA PHE A 186 7.48 -10.86 -16.95
C PHE A 186 6.89 -12.28 -16.96
N TRP A 187 5.68 -12.46 -16.43
CA TRP A 187 5.04 -13.78 -16.36
C TRP A 187 4.65 -14.35 -17.73
N ILE A 188 4.30 -13.51 -18.72
CA ILE A 188 4.11 -13.95 -20.10
C ILE A 188 5.40 -14.59 -20.64
N VAL A 189 6.54 -13.90 -20.49
CA VAL A 189 7.84 -14.41 -20.97
C VAL A 189 8.21 -15.72 -20.27
N VAL A 190 7.97 -15.81 -18.96
CA VAL A 190 8.21 -17.05 -18.20
C VAL A 190 7.33 -18.19 -18.71
N SER A 191 6.03 -17.96 -18.90
CA SER A 191 5.09 -18.95 -19.43
C SER A 191 5.50 -19.43 -20.82
N GLU A 192 5.77 -18.51 -21.74
CA GLU A 192 6.24 -18.85 -23.09
C GLU A 192 7.53 -19.67 -23.06
N THR A 193 8.43 -19.34 -22.13
CA THR A 193 9.69 -20.07 -21.92
C THR A 193 9.45 -21.50 -21.43
N CYS A 194 8.59 -21.69 -20.42
CA CYS A 194 8.21 -23.02 -19.91
C CYS A 194 7.59 -23.88 -21.02
N HIS A 195 6.63 -23.32 -21.77
CA HIS A 195 5.99 -24.01 -22.90
C HIS A 195 6.97 -24.32 -24.03
N SER A 196 7.95 -23.44 -24.29
CA SER A 196 8.99 -23.70 -25.29
C SER A 196 9.88 -24.87 -24.88
N PHE A 197 10.27 -24.97 -23.60
CA PHE A 197 11.07 -26.09 -23.13
C PHE A 197 10.33 -27.42 -23.25
N MET A 198 9.01 -27.44 -23.00
CA MET A 198 8.20 -28.64 -23.15
C MET A 198 8.11 -29.13 -24.61
N LYS A 199 8.09 -28.22 -25.59
CA LYS A 199 7.89 -28.57 -27.01
C LYS A 199 9.11 -29.16 -27.69
N VAL A 200 10.31 -28.78 -27.26
CA VAL A 200 11.53 -29.07 -28.04
C VAL A 200 12.17 -30.40 -27.64
N ASP A 201 11.69 -31.08 -26.58
CA ASP A 201 12.42 -32.20 -25.96
C ASP A 201 13.92 -31.83 -25.74
N ALA A 202 14.15 -30.52 -25.55
CA ALA A 202 15.47 -29.94 -25.58
C ALA A 202 16.20 -30.35 -24.31
N HIS A 203 17.40 -30.89 -24.49
CA HIS A 203 18.35 -30.98 -23.39
C HIS A 203 18.70 -29.55 -22.96
N VAL A 204 18.15 -29.11 -21.84
CA VAL A 204 18.46 -27.80 -21.26
C VAL A 204 19.85 -27.89 -20.64
N PRO A 205 20.81 -27.02 -21.01
CA PRO A 205 22.15 -27.04 -20.42
C PRO A 205 22.08 -26.90 -18.90
N LEU A 206 22.85 -27.72 -18.18
CA LEU A 206 22.84 -27.73 -16.72
C LEU A 206 23.23 -26.35 -16.14
N GLU A 207 24.18 -25.66 -16.76
CA GLU A 207 24.60 -24.33 -16.32
C GLU A 207 23.46 -23.31 -16.38
N LEU A 208 22.61 -23.41 -17.41
CA LEU A 208 21.44 -22.54 -17.55
C LEU A 208 20.41 -22.82 -16.45
N VAL A 209 20.16 -24.11 -16.16
CA VAL A 209 19.22 -24.51 -15.11
C VAL A 209 19.69 -24.04 -13.73
N GLN A 210 20.99 -24.14 -13.46
CA GLN A 210 21.59 -23.63 -12.22
C GLN A 210 21.42 -22.12 -12.09
N GLN A 211 21.71 -21.37 -13.16
CA GLN A 211 21.52 -19.92 -13.18
C GLN A 211 20.06 -19.53 -12.94
N VAL A 212 19.11 -20.24 -13.56
CA VAL A 212 17.67 -20.03 -13.37
C VAL A 212 17.30 -20.26 -11.91
N GLY A 213 17.72 -21.37 -11.32
CA GLY A 213 17.43 -21.68 -9.92
C GLY A 213 18.04 -20.69 -8.92
N GLU A 214 19.26 -20.20 -9.15
CA GLU A 214 19.85 -19.11 -8.36
C GLU A 214 19.06 -17.80 -8.47
N THR A 215 18.64 -17.46 -9.68
CA THR A 215 17.82 -16.26 -9.94
C THR A 215 16.48 -16.36 -9.21
N TRP A 216 15.81 -17.51 -9.25
CA TRP A 216 14.56 -17.73 -8.53
C TRP A 216 14.72 -17.66 -7.01
N LYS A 217 15.82 -18.15 -6.44
CA LYS A 217 16.11 -17.97 -5.01
C LYS A 217 16.22 -16.49 -4.64
N GLN A 218 16.85 -15.66 -5.48
CA GLN A 218 16.91 -14.22 -5.27
C GLN A 218 15.50 -13.59 -5.36
N TYR A 219 14.70 -13.98 -6.34
CA TYR A 219 13.32 -13.53 -6.45
C TYR A 219 12.47 -13.93 -5.23
N GLN A 220 12.61 -15.13 -4.70
CA GLN A 220 11.90 -15.55 -3.49
C GLN A 220 12.20 -14.64 -2.29
N GLN A 221 13.46 -14.23 -2.11
CA GLN A 221 13.82 -13.28 -1.05
C GLN A 221 13.12 -11.92 -1.25
N HIS A 222 13.10 -11.42 -2.48
CA HIS A 222 12.39 -10.18 -2.82
C HIS A 222 10.87 -10.30 -2.65
N VAL A 223 10.27 -11.42 -3.03
CA VAL A 223 8.84 -11.71 -2.83
C VAL A 223 8.50 -11.72 -1.35
N VAL A 224 9.29 -12.40 -0.52
CA VAL A 224 9.08 -12.41 0.95
C VAL A 224 9.16 -11.00 1.53
N GLY A 225 10.17 -10.21 1.14
CA GLY A 225 10.30 -8.82 1.56
C GLY A 225 9.09 -7.96 1.15
N GLY A 226 8.64 -8.09 -0.11
CA GLY A 226 7.46 -7.41 -0.63
C GLY A 226 6.18 -7.79 0.12
N LYS A 227 5.96 -9.10 0.37
CA LYS A 227 4.81 -9.59 1.15
C LYS A 227 4.75 -8.97 2.53
N VAL A 228 5.87 -8.93 3.26
CA VAL A 228 5.93 -8.32 4.60
C VAL A 228 5.59 -6.83 4.53
N SER A 229 6.17 -6.09 3.58
CA SER A 229 5.89 -4.65 3.42
C SER A 229 4.43 -4.36 3.08
N ILE A 230 3.83 -5.15 2.19
CA ILE A 230 2.43 -4.99 1.78
C ILE A 230 1.48 -5.40 2.91
N ALA A 231 1.76 -6.48 3.62
CA ALA A 231 0.98 -6.91 4.79
C ALA A 231 0.95 -5.82 5.86
N GLN A 232 2.09 -5.20 6.17
CA GLN A 232 2.15 -4.07 7.11
C GLN A 232 1.30 -2.87 6.64
N SER A 233 1.28 -2.61 5.34
CA SER A 233 0.46 -1.53 4.76
C SER A 233 -1.03 -1.86 4.84
N LEU A 234 -1.40 -3.12 4.62
CA LEU A 234 -2.78 -3.62 4.75
C LEU A 234 -3.26 -3.58 6.21
N ASP A 235 -2.41 -3.98 7.17
CA ASP A 235 -2.71 -3.88 8.60
C ASP A 235 -2.97 -2.43 8.99
N ALA A 236 -2.10 -1.51 8.53
CA ALA A 236 -2.27 -0.08 8.76
C ALA A 236 -3.56 0.47 8.15
N LEU A 237 -3.91 0.05 6.92
CA LEU A 237 -5.16 0.43 6.25
C LEU A 237 -6.39 -0.10 7.00
N SER A 238 -6.27 -1.20 7.73
CA SER A 238 -7.37 -1.85 8.46
C SER A 238 -7.69 -1.19 9.80
N VAL A 239 -6.81 -0.34 10.33
CA VAL A 239 -7.08 0.47 11.53
C VAL A 239 -7.95 1.67 11.17
N GLU A 240 -9.19 1.73 11.68
CA GLU A 240 -10.02 2.93 11.50
C GLU A 240 -9.45 4.08 12.34
N PRO A 241 -9.22 5.27 11.76
CA PRO A 241 -8.70 6.40 12.52
C PRO A 241 -9.73 6.84 13.57
N ALA A 242 -9.36 6.72 14.84
CA ALA A 242 -10.19 7.18 15.94
C ALA A 242 -10.52 8.68 15.77
N PRO A 243 -11.79 9.10 15.96
CA PRO A 243 -12.11 10.52 15.92
C PRO A 243 -11.26 11.23 16.97
N ILE A 244 -10.57 12.30 16.57
CA ILE A 244 -9.80 13.13 17.49
C ILE A 244 -10.80 13.84 18.41
N ILE A 245 -11.18 13.19 19.52
CA ILE A 245 -11.88 13.83 20.62
C ILE A 245 -10.86 14.76 21.27
N ARG A 246 -10.74 15.99 20.76
CA ARG A 246 -10.03 17.05 21.47
C ARG A 246 -10.76 17.23 22.80
N ARG A 247 -10.18 16.66 23.87
CA ARG A 247 -10.62 16.95 25.24
C ARG A 247 -10.65 18.48 25.34
N GLN A 248 -11.85 19.05 25.46
CA GLN A 248 -11.95 20.49 25.69
C GLN A 248 -11.07 20.82 26.89
N PRO A 249 -10.30 21.92 26.87
CA PRO A 249 -9.64 22.39 28.06
C PRO A 249 -10.74 22.59 29.09
N ARG A 250 -10.74 21.74 30.13
CA ARG A 250 -11.69 21.79 31.23
C ARG A 250 -11.59 23.23 31.76
N ARG A 251 -12.60 24.07 31.46
CA ARG A 251 -12.70 25.43 31.98
C ARG A 251 -12.62 25.28 33.49
N ARG A 252 -11.44 25.53 34.05
CA ARG A 252 -11.21 25.59 35.48
C ARG A 252 -12.03 26.79 35.92
N GLY A 253 -13.16 26.53 36.55
CA GLY A 253 -14.02 27.56 37.10
C GLY A 253 -13.18 28.51 37.94
N SER A 254 -13.28 29.79 37.63
CA SER A 254 -12.91 30.87 38.54
C SER A 254 -13.73 30.68 39.82
N SER A 255 -13.13 30.08 40.84
CA SER A 255 -13.52 30.28 42.22
C SER A 255 -12.33 30.92 42.92
N LYS A 256 -12.53 32.18 43.30
CA LYS A 256 -11.71 32.87 44.28
C LYS A 256 -11.80 32.08 45.59
N SER A 257 -10.67 31.61 46.09
CA SER A 257 -10.43 31.46 47.52
C SER A 257 -8.93 31.30 47.73
N ASP A 258 -8.38 32.24 48.50
CA ASP A 258 -7.04 32.19 49.06
C ASP A 258 -6.80 30.89 49.83
N ALA A 259 -5.63 30.28 49.61
CA ALA A 259 -4.82 29.64 50.65
C ALA A 259 -3.52 29.05 50.05
N SER A 260 -2.41 29.67 50.44
CA SER A 260 -1.20 29.03 50.95
C SER A 260 -0.45 28.00 50.07
N ILE A 261 0.66 28.49 49.50
CA ILE A 261 1.79 27.71 48.97
C ILE A 261 2.47 26.95 50.12
N PRO A 262 2.99 25.73 49.87
CA PRO A 262 4.40 25.50 50.17
C PRO A 262 5.18 24.92 48.97
N ALA A 263 6.49 25.14 49.05
CA ALA A 263 7.50 25.04 48.01
C ALA A 263 7.78 23.61 47.48
N SER A 264 8.05 23.54 46.17
CA SER A 264 9.13 22.82 45.43
C SER A 264 9.48 21.34 45.78
N PRO A 265 9.82 20.49 44.78
CA PRO A 265 11.03 20.71 43.98
C PRO A 265 10.91 20.57 42.46
N SER A 266 11.81 21.34 41.84
CA SER A 266 12.19 21.38 40.44
C SER A 266 12.64 20.01 39.91
N ILE A 267 12.03 19.56 38.81
CA ILE A 267 12.57 18.51 37.97
C ILE A 267 12.93 19.15 36.63
N VAL A 268 14.23 19.27 36.41
CA VAL A 268 14.88 19.72 35.19
C VAL A 268 14.64 18.69 34.07
N PRO A 269 14.13 19.07 32.89
CA PRO A 269 14.28 18.25 31.70
C PRO A 269 15.71 18.42 31.17
N ARG A 270 16.48 17.34 31.25
CA ARG A 270 17.81 17.21 30.67
C ARG A 270 17.72 17.46 29.16
N ARG A 271 18.40 18.50 28.70
CA ARG A 271 18.75 18.72 27.30
C ARG A 271 19.70 17.58 26.87
N MET A 272 19.26 16.73 25.95
CA MET A 272 20.18 15.98 25.10
C MET A 272 19.98 16.44 23.66
N SER A 273 21.05 17.02 23.15
CA SER A 273 21.27 17.40 21.77
C SER A 273 21.54 16.17 20.89
N ASN A 274 20.98 16.21 19.68
CA ASN A 274 21.39 15.60 18.41
C ASN A 274 22.43 14.48 18.41
N LEU A 275 22.04 13.33 17.82
CA LEU A 275 22.79 12.61 16.78
C LEU A 275 22.01 11.37 16.36
N GLY A 276 21.78 11.17 15.05
CA GLY A 276 21.40 9.87 14.50
C GLY A 276 20.19 9.89 13.59
N ASP A 277 20.46 10.11 12.31
CA ASP A 277 19.64 9.80 11.15
C ASP A 277 18.96 8.42 11.27
N GLY A 278 17.64 8.35 11.05
CA GLY A 278 16.85 7.12 11.22
C GLY A 278 15.48 7.34 11.85
N GLY A 279 14.57 7.97 11.10
CA GLY A 279 13.18 8.22 11.50
C GLY A 279 12.36 6.94 11.70
N VAL A 280 12.55 6.27 12.83
CA VAL A 280 11.65 5.23 13.32
C VAL A 280 10.45 5.93 14.00
N LEU A 281 9.27 5.84 13.37
CA LEU A 281 7.99 6.23 13.95
C LEU A 281 7.59 5.24 15.06
N ASN A 282 8.33 5.25 16.18
CA ASN A 282 7.98 4.53 17.41
C ASN A 282 7.55 5.53 18.48
N ALA A 283 6.28 5.92 18.46
CA ALA A 283 5.50 6.33 19.63
C ALA A 283 4.11 6.77 19.16
N CYS A 284 3.13 5.85 19.17
CA CYS A 284 1.70 6.15 19.35
C CYS A 284 0.80 4.89 19.28
N TRP A 285 1.32 3.73 18.88
CA TRP A 285 0.53 2.51 18.77
C TRP A 285 0.48 1.76 20.11
N GLY A 286 -0.40 2.23 21.00
CA GLY A 286 -0.75 1.50 22.21
C GLY A 286 -1.54 0.24 21.85
N TRP A 287 -0.90 -0.92 21.95
CA TRP A 287 -1.56 -2.22 21.91
C TRP A 287 -2.44 -2.35 23.17
N ARG A 288 -3.76 -2.50 23.00
CA ARG A 288 -4.60 -3.14 24.01
C ARG A 288 -5.12 -4.44 23.42
N ARG A 289 -4.79 -5.52 24.13
CA ARG A 289 -5.32 -6.87 23.94
C ARG A 289 -6.81 -6.89 24.23
#